data_AF-E0S478-F1
#
_entry.id   AF-E0S478-F1
#
_cell.length_a   1.000
_cell.length_b   1.000
_cell.length_c   1.000
_cell.angle_alpha   90.00
_cell.angle_beta   90.00
_cell.angle_gamma   90.00
#
_symmetry.space_group_name_H-M   'P 1'
#
loop_
_entity.id
_entity.type
_entity.pdbx_description
1 polymer ?
#
loop_
_entity_poly.entity_id
_entity_poly.type
_entity_poly.pdbx_seq_one_letter_code
_entity_poly.pdbx_strand_id
1 'polypeptide(L)'
;MSNIGRMGIALVTFILTLAMPLLFFMSYDSKNQQDNTHVKATLTTASYDAVQTISLVDGYAFKSQAQKDNALNAFYMSLAAGYYSVLGVNDTKLVAYLPFVMLVDNDGIYVCYDTNYTSYWSDAAGKPEYADDTYYITPISAYAATYLESASSEPYVVQFTLGDKMTVYSGGRMLAEGSYTVVKDVLKNKYATALATLPFMQTESMYIEEKQAVITNTASRLINKYLNENVAGIDNVGFNLANTQYYFNLSTMQQSWQNALSGPTVVAFYHGPHNRLNNHQVAQVVLAGGELAKTQKYYLSYEHGDRYYHVPGCSHIDSSIYTNFNSMEEAAQAGAYPCPDCIY
;
A
#
# COMPACT_ATOMS: atom_id res chain seq x y z
N MET A 1 -34.44 43.90 43.02
CA MET A 1 -33.28 43.62 42.15
C MET A 1 -33.12 44.77 41.17
N SER A 2 -31.98 45.45 41.17
CA SER A 2 -31.74 46.62 40.31
C SER A 2 -31.75 46.23 38.83
N ASN A 3 -32.14 47.16 37.95
CA ASN A 3 -32.14 46.94 36.49
C ASN A 3 -30.74 46.53 35.96
N ILE A 4 -29.68 46.93 36.66
CA ILE A 4 -28.29 46.54 36.40
C ILE A 4 -28.09 45.02 36.58
N GLY A 5 -28.68 44.42 37.61
CA GLY A 5 -28.60 42.97 37.85
C GLY A 5 -29.32 42.13 36.79
N ARG A 6 -30.46 42.62 36.27
CA ARG A 6 -31.21 41.94 35.19
C ARG A 6 -30.48 41.99 33.86
N MET A 7 -29.84 43.12 33.55
CA MET A 7 -29.07 43.30 32.32
C MET A 7 -27.78 42.46 32.32
N GLY A 8 -27.12 42.31 33.49
CA GLY A 8 -25.98 41.42 33.65
C GLY A 8 -26.33 39.94 33.44
N ILE A 9 -27.45 39.47 34.00
CA ILE A 9 -27.91 38.08 33.81
C ILE A 9 -28.28 37.80 32.35
N ALA A 10 -28.95 38.75 31.68
CA ALA A 10 -29.29 38.61 30.26
C ALA A 10 -28.05 38.53 29.36
N LEU A 11 -27.02 39.35 29.63
CA LEU A 11 -25.77 39.34 28.88
C LEU A 11 -25.01 38.02 29.07
N VAL A 12 -24.90 37.53 30.31
CA VAL A 12 -24.24 36.25 30.61
C VAL A 12 -24.97 35.09 29.95
N THR A 13 -26.30 35.09 30.00
CA THR A 13 -27.11 34.04 29.35
C THR A 13 -26.92 34.06 27.84
N PHE A 14 -26.93 35.25 27.22
CA PHE A 14 -26.72 35.42 25.79
C PHE A 14 -25.32 34.94 25.35
N ILE A 15 -24.27 35.28 26.10
CA ILE A 15 -22.90 34.82 25.84
C ILE A 15 -22.82 33.29 25.96
N LEU A 16 -23.41 32.70 27.01
CA LEU A 16 -23.42 31.24 27.18
C LEU A 16 -24.18 30.52 26.05
N THR A 17 -25.31 31.06 25.59
CA THR A 17 -26.08 30.45 24.49
C THR A 17 -25.34 30.47 23.16
N LEU A 18 -24.46 31.45 22.92
CA LEU A 18 -23.65 31.52 21.70
C LEU A 18 -22.33 30.76 21.83
N ALA A 19 -21.69 30.81 23.00
CA ALA A 19 -20.39 30.18 23.23
C ALA A 19 -20.47 28.66 23.41
N MET A 20 -21.51 28.13 24.05
CA MET A 20 -21.62 26.69 24.32
C MET A 20 -21.69 25.83 23.03
N PRO A 21 -22.49 26.18 22.01
CA PRO A 21 -22.47 25.45 20.74
C PRO A 21 -21.10 25.49 20.07
N LEU A 22 -20.44 26.65 20.05
CA LEU A 22 -19.09 26.81 19.47
C LEU A 22 -18.05 25.94 20.18
N LEU A 23 -18.04 25.95 21.52
CA LEU A 23 -17.13 25.12 22.32
C LEU A 23 -17.41 23.63 22.12
N PHE A 24 -18.68 23.25 22.01
CA PHE A 24 -19.06 21.87 21.70
C PHE A 24 -18.53 21.43 20.33
N PHE A 25 -18.72 22.24 19.28
CA PHE A 25 -18.19 21.95 17.94
C PHE A 25 -16.65 21.87 17.93
N MET A 26 -15.97 22.83 18.58
CA MET A 26 -14.50 22.81 18.70
C MET A 26 -13.99 21.57 19.43
N SER A 27 -14.65 21.17 20.51
CA SER A 27 -14.27 19.97 21.27
C SER A 27 -14.50 18.67 20.47
N TYR A 28 -15.58 18.62 19.68
CA TYR A 28 -15.92 17.48 18.83
C TYR A 28 -14.94 17.34 17.66
N ASP A 29 -14.60 18.44 16.99
CA ASP A 29 -13.62 18.44 15.91
C ASP A 29 -12.22 18.07 16.42
N SER A 30 -11.82 18.62 17.58
CA SER A 30 -10.55 18.30 18.21
C SER A 30 -10.45 16.81 18.57
N LYS A 31 -11.53 16.22 19.12
CA LYS A 31 -11.56 14.79 19.45
C LYS A 31 -11.49 13.91 18.19
N ASN A 32 -12.25 14.24 17.14
CA ASN A 32 -12.18 13.52 15.86
C ASN A 32 -10.79 13.60 15.20
N GLN A 33 -10.13 14.75 15.26
CA GLN A 33 -8.77 14.90 14.74
C GLN A 33 -7.76 14.08 15.54
N GLN A 34 -7.90 14.05 16.86
CA GLN A 34 -7.06 13.23 17.73
C GLN A 34 -7.25 11.74 17.43
N ASP A 35 -8.49 11.28 17.30
CA ASP A 35 -8.81 9.89 16.99
C ASP A 35 -8.29 9.50 15.60
N ASN A 36 -8.49 10.33 14.57
CA ASN A 36 -7.92 10.09 13.23
C ASN A 36 -6.39 10.02 13.23
N THR A 37 -5.73 10.91 13.98
CA THR A 37 -4.26 10.91 14.10
C THR A 37 -3.78 9.62 14.75
N HIS A 38 -4.50 9.16 15.77
CA HIS A 38 -4.16 7.95 16.50
C HIS A 38 -4.38 6.69 15.65
N VAL A 39 -5.56 6.56 15.02
CA VAL A 39 -5.86 5.49 14.05
C VAL A 39 -4.78 5.43 12.97
N LYS A 40 -4.39 6.58 12.42
CA LYS A 40 -3.33 6.67 11.41
C LYS A 40 -1.99 6.16 11.94
N ALA A 41 -1.60 6.58 13.15
CA ALA A 41 -0.35 6.15 13.76
C ALA A 41 -0.32 4.63 14.00
N THR A 42 -1.43 4.06 14.47
CA THR A 42 -1.56 2.62 14.71
C THR A 42 -1.52 1.82 13.41
N LEU A 43 -2.26 2.23 12.38
CA LEU A 43 -2.22 1.58 11.07
C LEU A 43 -0.83 1.70 10.41
N THR A 44 -0.16 2.84 10.59
CA THR A 44 1.20 3.04 10.10
C THR A 44 2.16 2.07 10.79
N THR A 45 2.08 1.96 12.13
CA THR A 45 2.89 1.03 12.92
C THR A 45 2.66 -0.41 12.50
N ALA A 46 1.39 -0.83 12.39
CA ALA A 46 1.03 -2.17 11.95
C ALA A 46 1.55 -2.48 10.54
N SER A 47 1.48 -1.51 9.63
CA SER A 47 2.02 -1.67 8.27
C SER A 47 3.54 -1.78 8.26
N TYR A 48 4.24 -1.04 9.13
CA TYR A 48 5.70 -1.17 9.28
C TYR A 48 6.08 -2.53 9.87
N ASP A 49 5.40 -3.00 10.91
CA ASP A 49 5.66 -4.30 11.52
C ASP A 49 5.45 -5.44 10.53
N ALA A 50 4.37 -5.37 9.73
CA ALA A 50 4.09 -6.29 8.64
C ALA A 50 5.28 -6.40 7.69
N VAL A 51 5.77 -5.26 7.23
CA VAL A 51 6.87 -5.19 6.28
C VAL A 51 8.21 -5.64 6.87
N GLN A 52 8.45 -5.42 8.16
CA GLN A 52 9.69 -5.86 8.82
C GLN A 52 9.85 -7.38 8.87
N THR A 53 8.74 -8.12 8.82
CA THR A 53 8.75 -9.60 8.78
C THR A 53 9.19 -10.17 7.43
N ILE A 54 9.30 -9.33 6.41
CA ILE A 54 9.51 -9.77 5.04
C ILE A 54 10.98 -9.66 4.67
N SER A 55 11.45 -10.67 3.93
CA SER A 55 12.72 -10.64 3.20
C SER A 55 12.44 -10.72 1.71
N LEU A 56 13.16 -9.90 0.93
CA LEU A 56 13.06 -9.92 -0.52
C LEU A 56 13.67 -11.21 -1.05
N VAL A 57 12.92 -11.93 -1.89
CA VAL A 57 13.39 -13.11 -2.63
C VAL A 57 13.23 -12.79 -4.11
N ASP A 58 14.34 -12.78 -4.85
CA ASP A 58 14.40 -12.41 -6.27
C ASP A 58 13.78 -11.03 -6.60
N GLY A 59 13.86 -10.09 -5.65
CA GLY A 59 13.26 -8.75 -5.79
C GLY A 59 11.76 -8.68 -5.52
N TYR A 60 11.15 -9.75 -5.02
CA TYR A 60 9.74 -9.82 -4.62
C TYR A 60 9.58 -9.96 -3.11
N ALA A 61 8.58 -9.27 -2.57
CA ALA A 61 8.24 -9.28 -1.15
C ALA A 61 7.09 -10.24 -0.81
N PHE A 62 6.13 -10.42 -1.72
CA PHE A 62 4.83 -11.06 -1.46
C PHE A 62 4.49 -12.18 -2.45
N LYS A 63 5.49 -12.67 -3.20
CA LYS A 63 5.28 -13.70 -4.23
C LYS A 63 4.79 -15.03 -3.67
N SER A 64 5.31 -15.47 -2.51
CA SER A 64 4.88 -16.72 -1.88
C SER A 64 3.69 -16.51 -0.94
N GLN A 65 2.86 -17.55 -0.78
CA GLN A 65 1.74 -17.52 0.17
C GLN A 65 2.24 -17.30 1.61
N ALA A 66 3.31 -17.97 2.00
CA ALA A 66 3.92 -17.80 3.33
C ALA A 66 4.37 -16.36 3.61
N GLN A 67 4.96 -15.64 2.64
CA GLN A 67 5.32 -14.23 2.81
C GLN A 67 4.09 -13.35 3.03
N LYS A 68 3.02 -13.59 2.27
CA LYS A 68 1.75 -12.87 2.42
C LYS A 68 1.12 -13.11 3.78
N ASP A 69 1.04 -14.38 4.20
CA ASP A 69 0.44 -14.76 5.49
C ASP A 69 1.24 -14.20 6.66
N ASN A 70 2.57 -14.28 6.61
CA ASN A 70 3.45 -13.71 7.65
C ASN A 70 3.26 -12.19 7.78
N ALA A 71 3.22 -11.48 6.65
CA ALA A 71 3.03 -10.04 6.65
C ALA A 71 1.64 -9.65 7.20
N LEU A 72 0.58 -10.34 6.77
CA LEU A 72 -0.78 -10.09 7.23
C LEU A 72 -0.96 -10.44 8.70
N ASN A 73 -0.42 -11.56 9.17
CA ASN A 73 -0.47 -11.95 10.57
C ASN A 73 0.23 -10.90 11.46
N ALA A 74 1.43 -10.44 11.06
CA ALA A 74 2.14 -9.38 11.77
C ALA A 74 1.37 -8.05 11.75
N PHE A 75 0.77 -7.69 10.60
CA PHE A 75 -0.10 -6.52 10.47
C PHE A 75 -1.26 -6.57 11.48
N TYR A 76 -2.08 -7.63 11.44
CA TYR A 76 -3.27 -7.75 12.28
C TYR A 76 -2.92 -7.87 13.77
N MET A 77 -1.82 -8.54 14.12
CA MET A 77 -1.34 -8.62 15.51
C MET A 77 -0.93 -7.24 16.05
N SER A 78 -0.13 -6.48 15.30
CA SER A 78 0.31 -5.14 15.70
C SER A 78 -0.87 -4.17 15.79
N LEU A 79 -1.78 -4.26 14.82
CA LEU A 79 -3.00 -3.48 14.79
C LEU A 79 -3.89 -3.75 16.03
N ALA A 80 -4.11 -5.02 16.37
CA ALA A 80 -4.89 -5.41 17.55
C ALA A 80 -4.24 -4.91 18.85
N ALA A 81 -2.91 -5.01 18.97
CA ALA A 81 -2.18 -4.53 20.13
C ALA A 81 -2.25 -2.99 20.28
N GLY A 82 -2.08 -2.26 19.18
CA GLY A 82 -2.14 -0.81 19.17
C GLY A 82 -3.52 -0.29 19.57
N TYR A 83 -4.60 -0.87 19.06
CA TYR A 83 -5.97 -0.43 19.40
C TYR A 83 -6.42 -0.83 20.81
N TYR A 84 -5.99 -1.99 21.32
CA TYR A 84 -6.28 -2.41 22.69
C TYR A 84 -5.80 -1.37 23.71
N SER A 85 -4.63 -0.76 23.46
CA SER A 85 -4.03 0.25 24.35
C SER A 85 -4.82 1.57 24.44
N VAL A 86 -5.82 1.78 23.57
CA VAL A 86 -6.42 3.10 23.31
C VAL A 86 -7.86 3.16 23.80
N LEU A 87 -8.63 2.13 23.49
CA LEU A 87 -10.05 2.10 23.79
C LEU A 87 -10.35 1.33 25.09
N GLY A 88 -9.40 0.55 25.61
CA GLY A 88 -9.61 -0.28 26.81
C GLY A 88 -10.72 -1.32 26.66
N VAL A 89 -11.18 -1.55 25.43
CA VAL A 89 -12.25 -2.48 25.06
C VAL A 89 -11.65 -3.49 24.08
N ASN A 90 -11.88 -4.77 24.35
CA ASN A 90 -11.49 -5.89 23.49
C ASN A 90 -12.45 -5.96 22.28
N ASP A 91 -12.43 -4.95 21.41
CA ASP A 91 -13.42 -4.81 20.35
C ASP A 91 -12.99 -5.56 19.09
N THR A 92 -13.52 -6.78 18.96
CA THR A 92 -13.45 -7.67 17.78
C THR A 92 -13.90 -7.01 16.47
N LYS A 93 -14.51 -5.83 16.52
CA LYS A 93 -15.01 -5.07 15.36
C LYS A 93 -13.94 -4.31 14.57
N LEU A 94 -12.67 -4.39 14.96
CA LEU A 94 -11.62 -3.62 14.29
C LEU A 94 -11.38 -4.07 12.84
N VAL A 95 -11.38 -5.37 12.58
CA VAL A 95 -11.29 -5.92 11.23
C VAL A 95 -12.53 -5.50 10.42
N ALA A 96 -13.68 -5.36 11.09
CA ALA A 96 -14.90 -4.80 10.51
C ALA A 96 -14.82 -3.31 10.17
N TYR A 97 -13.71 -2.62 10.49
CA TYR A 97 -13.41 -1.27 10.02
C TYR A 97 -12.28 -1.20 8.98
N LEU A 98 -11.74 -2.34 8.55
CA LEU A 98 -10.74 -2.46 7.50
C LEU A 98 -11.33 -3.11 6.24
N PRO A 99 -11.80 -2.32 5.25
CA PRO A 99 -12.31 -2.88 4.01
C PRO A 99 -11.29 -3.76 3.27
N PHE A 100 -10.01 -3.39 3.27
CA PHE A 100 -8.94 -4.19 2.68
C PHE A 100 -7.55 -3.70 3.11
N VAL A 101 -6.57 -4.58 2.93
CA VAL A 101 -5.13 -4.32 3.01
C VAL A 101 -4.53 -4.63 1.64
N MET A 102 -3.74 -3.72 1.07
CA MET A 102 -2.98 -3.95 -0.15
C MET A 102 -1.55 -4.34 0.18
N LEU A 103 -1.06 -5.37 -0.48
CA LEU A 103 0.34 -5.76 -0.50
C LEU A 103 0.89 -5.34 -1.86
N VAL A 104 1.64 -4.24 -1.89
CA VAL A 104 2.29 -3.69 -3.07
C VAL A 104 3.59 -4.46 -3.25
N ASP A 105 3.76 -5.15 -4.37
CA ASP A 105 4.97 -5.91 -4.71
C ASP A 105 5.58 -5.39 -6.02
N ASN A 106 6.74 -5.91 -6.40
CA ASN A 106 7.47 -5.44 -7.56
C ASN A 106 6.73 -5.66 -8.90
N ASP A 107 5.90 -6.71 -9.03
CA ASP A 107 5.16 -7.05 -10.25
C ASP A 107 3.67 -6.63 -10.25
N GLY A 108 3.16 -6.18 -9.11
CA GLY A 108 1.75 -5.84 -8.99
C GLY A 108 1.27 -5.71 -7.55
N ILE A 109 -0.04 -5.66 -7.39
CA ILE A 109 -0.69 -5.49 -6.09
C ILE A 109 -1.56 -6.70 -5.77
N TYR A 110 -1.40 -7.24 -4.57
CA TYR A 110 -2.35 -8.17 -3.98
C TYR A 110 -3.31 -7.39 -3.09
N VAL A 111 -4.60 -7.71 -3.15
CA VAL A 111 -5.58 -7.16 -2.21
C VAL A 111 -6.02 -8.27 -1.28
N CYS A 112 -5.89 -8.00 0.00
CA CYS A 112 -6.36 -8.83 1.09
C CYS A 112 -7.61 -8.20 1.68
N TYR A 113 -8.70 -8.96 1.77
CA TYR A 113 -9.93 -8.52 2.43
C TYR A 113 -10.54 -9.68 3.20
N ASP A 114 -11.25 -9.35 4.28
CA ASP A 114 -11.96 -10.33 5.07
C ASP A 114 -13.33 -10.64 4.42
N THR A 115 -13.72 -11.92 4.42
CA THR A 115 -15.04 -12.36 3.95
C THR A 115 -15.98 -12.74 5.10
N ASN A 116 -15.44 -12.98 6.30
CA ASN A 116 -16.14 -13.40 7.50
C ASN A 116 -15.59 -12.66 8.73
N TYR A 117 -16.19 -11.50 9.02
CA TYR A 117 -15.87 -10.62 10.17
C TYR A 117 -16.04 -11.25 11.58
N THR A 118 -16.19 -12.56 11.69
CA THR A 118 -16.70 -13.26 12.87
C THR A 118 -15.67 -14.01 13.70
N SER A 119 -14.37 -13.96 13.40
CA SER A 119 -13.38 -14.70 14.21
C SER A 119 -12.05 -13.99 14.40
N TYR A 120 -12.07 -12.99 15.28
CA TYR A 120 -10.90 -12.70 16.10
C TYR A 120 -11.36 -12.83 17.57
N TRP A 121 -10.66 -13.65 18.36
CA TRP A 121 -10.84 -13.98 19.81
C TRP A 121 -11.95 -15.01 20.13
N SER A 122 -11.84 -15.92 21.11
CA SER A 122 -10.76 -16.46 21.97
C SER A 122 -11.28 -17.79 22.56
N ASP A 123 -10.43 -18.80 22.74
CA ASP A 123 -10.79 -19.88 23.67
C ASP A 123 -10.87 -19.34 25.12
N ALA A 124 -11.44 -20.11 26.04
CA ALA A 124 -11.58 -19.73 27.45
C ALA A 124 -10.24 -19.46 28.17
N ALA A 125 -9.09 -19.66 27.53
CA ALA A 125 -7.75 -19.43 28.07
C ALA A 125 -7.09 -18.13 27.55
N GLY A 126 -7.78 -17.32 26.75
CA GLY A 126 -7.28 -16.03 26.28
C GLY A 126 -6.19 -16.13 25.22
N LYS A 127 -6.08 -17.27 24.51
CA LYS A 127 -5.27 -17.35 23.30
C LYS A 127 -6.11 -16.98 22.07
N PRO A 128 -5.54 -16.24 21.11
CA PRO A 128 -6.19 -16.04 19.81
C PRO A 128 -6.32 -17.40 19.12
N GLU A 129 -7.55 -17.86 18.93
CA GLU A 129 -7.88 -19.00 18.07
C GLU A 129 -7.96 -18.44 16.64
N TYR A 130 -6.95 -18.78 15.83
CA TYR A 130 -6.92 -18.44 14.41
C TYR A 130 -7.85 -19.41 13.70
N ALA A 131 -9.03 -18.95 13.26
CA ALA A 131 -9.76 -19.73 12.26
C ALA A 131 -8.95 -19.63 10.95
N ASP A 132 -8.59 -20.79 10.40
CA ASP A 132 -7.70 -20.96 9.23
C ASP A 132 -8.15 -20.19 7.95
N ASP A 133 -9.31 -19.53 7.94
CA ASP A 133 -9.94 -18.89 6.77
C ASP A 133 -10.35 -17.41 6.99
N THR A 134 -9.53 -16.60 7.69
CA THR A 134 -9.92 -15.22 8.08
C THR A 134 -9.72 -14.15 7.01
N TYR A 135 -9.02 -14.41 5.91
CA TYR A 135 -8.85 -13.41 4.85
C TYR A 135 -8.65 -14.03 3.47
N TYR A 136 -9.24 -13.41 2.45
CA TYR A 136 -9.05 -13.76 1.05
C TYR A 136 -7.99 -12.86 0.43
N ILE A 137 -7.00 -13.47 -0.24
CA ILE A 137 -6.00 -12.76 -1.00
C ILE A 137 -6.28 -12.94 -2.49
N THR A 138 -6.45 -11.82 -3.19
CA THR A 138 -6.74 -11.84 -4.62
C THR A 138 -5.53 -12.34 -5.42
N PRO A 139 -5.76 -12.86 -6.64
CA PRO A 139 -4.70 -12.93 -7.64
C PRO A 139 -4.03 -11.57 -7.83
N ILE A 140 -2.77 -11.59 -8.27
CA ILE A 140 -2.00 -10.38 -8.50
C ILE A 140 -2.69 -9.49 -9.53
N SER A 141 -2.83 -8.21 -9.18
CA SER A 141 -3.21 -7.16 -10.12
C SER A 141 -1.93 -6.54 -10.67
N ALA A 142 -1.47 -7.07 -11.80
CA ALA A 142 -0.24 -6.63 -12.46
C ALA A 142 -0.33 -5.16 -12.90
N TYR A 143 0.81 -4.47 -12.88
CA TYR A 143 0.93 -3.12 -13.43
C TYR A 143 0.90 -3.17 -14.96
N ALA A 144 -0.28 -3.35 -15.53
CA ALA A 144 -0.45 -3.52 -16.97
C ALA A 144 -1.31 -2.43 -17.60
N ALA A 145 -0.89 -1.98 -18.77
CA ALA A 145 -1.64 -1.08 -19.63
C ALA A 145 -1.75 -1.64 -21.05
N THR A 146 -2.86 -1.30 -21.71
CA THR A 146 -3.19 -1.79 -23.04
C THR A 146 -3.16 -0.63 -24.03
N TYR A 147 -2.43 -0.80 -25.13
CA TYR A 147 -2.26 0.17 -26.20
C TYR A 147 -2.79 -0.41 -27.50
N LEU A 148 -3.52 0.41 -28.26
CA LEU A 148 -4.15 0.03 -29.51
C LEU A 148 -3.62 0.92 -30.63
N GLU A 149 -3.22 0.33 -31.75
CA GLU A 149 -2.90 1.07 -32.96
C GLU A 149 -4.18 1.54 -33.66
N SER A 150 -5.20 0.69 -33.68
CA SER A 150 -6.54 0.98 -34.19
C SER A 150 -7.58 0.11 -33.47
N ALA A 151 -8.87 0.43 -33.61
CA ALA A 151 -9.95 -0.34 -32.99
C ALA A 151 -10.03 -1.81 -33.47
N SER A 152 -9.35 -2.15 -34.58
CA SER A 152 -9.36 -3.48 -35.20
C SER A 152 -8.01 -4.22 -35.11
N SER A 153 -6.96 -3.60 -34.57
CA SER A 153 -5.65 -4.23 -34.42
C SER A 153 -5.57 -5.05 -33.12
N GLU A 154 -4.73 -6.07 -33.10
CA GLU A 154 -4.39 -6.75 -31.85
C GLU A 154 -3.75 -5.75 -30.86
N PRO A 155 -4.22 -5.71 -29.60
CA PRO A 155 -3.67 -4.81 -28.61
C PRO A 155 -2.25 -5.20 -28.20
N TYR A 156 -1.44 -4.20 -27.89
CA TYR A 156 -0.21 -4.37 -27.14
C TYR A 156 -0.52 -4.24 -25.65
N VAL A 157 -0.11 -5.24 -24.86
CA VAL A 157 -0.20 -5.18 -23.41
C VAL A 157 1.20 -5.00 -22.86
N VAL A 158 1.41 -3.95 -22.07
CA VAL A 158 2.71 -3.68 -21.45
C VAL A 158 2.56 -3.84 -19.95
N GLN A 159 3.35 -4.75 -19.40
CA GLN A 159 3.44 -5.00 -17.97
C GLN A 159 4.71 -4.35 -17.44
N PHE A 160 4.55 -3.49 -16.45
CA PHE A 160 5.63 -2.81 -15.75
C PHE A 160 5.93 -3.51 -14.43
N THR A 161 7.13 -3.25 -13.91
CA THR A 161 7.50 -3.54 -12.52
C THR A 161 7.76 -2.23 -11.78
N LEU A 162 7.81 -2.26 -10.45
CA LEU A 162 8.25 -1.09 -9.66
C LEU A 162 9.70 -0.73 -10.00
N GLY A 163 10.53 -1.76 -10.23
CA GLY A 163 11.88 -1.63 -10.77
C GLY A 163 11.94 -1.13 -12.23
N ASP A 164 13.05 -1.42 -12.90
CA ASP A 164 13.29 -0.96 -14.28
C ASP A 164 12.82 -1.96 -15.36
N LYS A 165 12.28 -3.11 -14.97
CA LYS A 165 11.87 -4.14 -15.92
C LYS A 165 10.47 -3.86 -16.48
N MET A 166 10.29 -4.14 -17.76
CA MET A 166 8.98 -4.21 -18.41
C MET A 166 8.92 -5.39 -19.39
N THR A 167 7.70 -5.82 -19.68
CA THR A 167 7.39 -6.88 -20.63
C THR A 167 6.29 -6.42 -21.59
N VAL A 168 6.50 -6.62 -22.89
CA VAL A 168 5.56 -6.23 -23.94
C VAL A 168 4.97 -7.49 -24.57
N TYR A 169 3.65 -7.54 -24.66
CA TYR A 169 2.89 -8.64 -25.24
C TYR A 169 2.03 -8.16 -26.42
N SER A 170 1.78 -9.04 -27.37
CA SER A 170 0.76 -8.86 -28.43
C SER A 170 0.14 -10.21 -28.77
N GLY A 171 -1.18 -10.28 -28.88
CA GLY A 171 -1.90 -11.53 -29.15
C GLY A 171 -1.63 -12.65 -28.11
N GLY A 172 -1.33 -12.27 -26.86
CA GLY A 172 -0.94 -13.21 -25.79
C GLY A 172 0.48 -13.76 -25.88
N ARG A 173 1.30 -13.29 -26.82
CA ARG A 173 2.71 -13.68 -26.97
C ARG A 173 3.64 -12.57 -26.46
N MET A 174 4.67 -12.96 -25.72
CA MET A 174 5.72 -12.04 -25.30
C MET A 174 6.58 -11.63 -26.50
N LEU A 175 6.70 -10.33 -26.73
CA LEU A 175 7.53 -9.76 -27.79
C LEU A 175 8.92 -9.35 -27.27
N ALA A 176 8.96 -8.76 -26.09
CA ALA A 176 10.19 -8.24 -25.47
C ALA A 176 10.07 -8.20 -23.94
N GLU A 177 11.19 -8.38 -23.25
CA GLU A 177 11.33 -8.27 -21.79
C GLU A 177 12.70 -7.67 -21.48
N GLY A 178 12.77 -6.80 -20.46
CA GLY A 178 14.03 -6.24 -19.97
C GLY A 178 13.89 -4.82 -19.47
N SER A 179 15.02 -4.13 -19.34
CA SER A 179 15.07 -2.70 -19.06
C SER A 179 14.51 -1.87 -20.22
N TYR A 180 14.28 -0.57 -19.97
CA TYR A 180 13.87 0.38 -21.00
C TYR A 180 14.68 0.29 -22.29
N THR A 181 16.01 0.30 -22.16
CA THR A 181 16.95 0.27 -23.28
C THR A 181 16.86 -1.04 -24.07
N VAL A 182 16.86 -2.17 -23.36
CA VAL A 182 16.79 -3.51 -23.96
C VAL A 182 15.49 -3.69 -24.74
N VAL A 183 14.35 -3.34 -24.14
CA VAL A 183 13.05 -3.48 -24.79
C VAL A 183 12.95 -2.55 -25.99
N LYS A 184 13.41 -1.30 -25.87
CA LYS A 184 13.43 -0.35 -26.99
C LYS A 184 14.24 -0.87 -28.17
N ASP A 185 15.41 -1.44 -27.92
CA ASP A 185 16.26 -2.00 -28.96
C ASP A 185 15.63 -3.23 -29.63
N VAL A 186 15.03 -4.13 -28.84
CA VAL A 186 14.30 -5.30 -29.39
C VAL A 186 13.14 -4.85 -30.26
N LEU A 187 12.32 -3.91 -29.79
CA LEU A 187 11.18 -3.41 -30.55
C LEU A 187 11.64 -2.69 -31.83
N LYS A 188 12.69 -1.86 -31.75
CA LYS A 188 13.25 -1.17 -32.93
C LYS A 188 13.72 -2.16 -34.00
N ASN A 189 14.37 -3.26 -33.60
CA ASN A 189 14.99 -4.20 -34.53
C ASN A 189 14.03 -5.27 -35.06
N LYS A 190 13.04 -5.71 -34.27
CA LYS A 190 12.17 -6.84 -34.62
C LYS A 190 10.69 -6.49 -34.75
N TYR A 191 10.23 -5.41 -34.11
CA TYR A 191 8.81 -5.07 -33.97
C TYR A 191 8.57 -3.56 -34.14
N ALA A 192 9.03 -2.99 -35.26
CA ALA A 192 9.01 -1.54 -35.48
C ALA A 192 7.60 -0.93 -35.36
N THR A 193 6.56 -1.65 -35.78
CA THR A 193 5.16 -1.23 -35.60
C THR A 193 4.79 -1.08 -34.13
N ALA A 194 5.19 -2.04 -33.27
CA ALA A 194 4.94 -1.96 -31.83
C ALA A 194 5.62 -0.74 -31.20
N LEU A 195 6.85 -0.42 -31.62
CA LEU A 195 7.55 0.78 -31.15
C LEU A 195 6.80 2.06 -31.54
N ALA A 196 6.20 2.10 -32.74
CA ALA A 196 5.42 3.25 -33.20
C ALA A 196 4.08 3.40 -32.44
N THR A 197 3.47 2.30 -32.02
CA THR A 197 2.21 2.28 -31.25
C THR A 197 2.40 2.65 -29.77
N LEU A 198 3.61 2.55 -29.24
CA LEU A 198 3.93 2.82 -27.83
C LEU A 198 4.60 4.21 -27.69
N PRO A 199 3.84 5.32 -27.60
CA PRO A 199 4.39 6.67 -27.62
C PRO A 199 5.34 6.95 -26.46
N PHE A 200 5.14 6.32 -25.31
CA PHE A 200 6.01 6.47 -24.15
C PHE A 200 7.42 5.90 -24.36
N MET A 201 7.65 5.09 -25.40
CA MET A 201 8.97 4.51 -25.70
C MET A 201 9.92 5.49 -26.41
N GLN A 202 9.47 6.70 -26.76
CA GLN A 202 10.29 7.69 -27.48
C GLN A 202 11.47 8.19 -26.64
N THR A 203 11.23 8.52 -25.37
CA THR A 203 12.24 9.02 -24.43
C THR A 203 12.13 8.30 -23.10
N GLU A 204 13.21 8.28 -22.32
CA GLU A 204 13.22 7.65 -21.00
C GLU A 204 12.31 8.40 -20.02
N SER A 205 12.22 9.73 -20.12
CA SER A 205 11.30 10.54 -19.31
C SER A 205 9.85 10.12 -19.52
N MET A 206 9.42 9.96 -20.78
CA MET A 206 8.05 9.53 -21.09
C MET A 206 7.77 8.11 -20.60
N TYR A 207 8.75 7.22 -20.65
CA TYR A 207 8.63 5.88 -20.08
C TYR A 207 8.43 5.93 -18.56
N ILE A 208 9.22 6.74 -17.84
CA ILE A 208 9.10 6.89 -16.39
C ILE A 208 7.72 7.46 -16.02
N GLU A 209 7.26 8.48 -16.74
CA GLU A 209 5.94 9.10 -16.53
C GLU A 209 4.80 8.09 -16.76
N GLU A 210 4.85 7.35 -17.87
CA GLU A 210 3.84 6.32 -18.18
C GLU A 210 3.85 5.21 -17.13
N LYS A 211 5.03 4.71 -16.75
CA LYS A 211 5.20 3.69 -15.70
C LYS A 211 4.52 4.13 -14.41
N GLN A 212 4.82 5.34 -13.95
CA GLN A 212 4.22 5.91 -12.74
C GLN A 212 2.71 6.07 -12.86
N ALA A 213 2.22 6.50 -14.02
CA ALA A 213 0.79 6.63 -14.28
C ALA A 213 0.07 5.27 -14.22
N VAL A 214 0.63 4.23 -14.83
CA VAL A 214 0.05 2.87 -14.84
C VAL A 214 0.02 2.25 -13.45
N ILE A 215 1.09 2.37 -12.67
CA ILE A 215 1.16 1.89 -11.29
C ILE A 215 0.10 2.62 -10.43
N THR A 216 0.06 3.95 -10.51
CA THR A 216 -0.88 4.79 -9.75
C THR A 216 -2.33 4.51 -10.13
N ASN A 217 -2.62 4.34 -11.42
CA ASN A 217 -3.96 4.01 -11.90
C ASN A 217 -4.40 2.62 -11.45
N THR A 218 -3.47 1.65 -11.43
CA THR A 218 -3.75 0.29 -10.95
C THR A 218 -4.12 0.33 -9.47
N ALA A 219 -3.31 0.98 -8.63
CA ALA A 219 -3.61 1.16 -7.21
C ALA A 219 -4.95 1.88 -7.00
N SER A 220 -5.16 3.02 -7.66
CA SER A 220 -6.41 3.80 -7.56
C SER A 220 -7.63 2.97 -7.95
N ARG A 221 -7.55 2.18 -9.02
CA ARG A 221 -8.64 1.31 -9.49
C ARG A 221 -8.96 0.24 -8.45
N LEU A 222 -7.95 -0.39 -7.85
CA LEU A 222 -8.15 -1.40 -6.82
C LEU A 222 -8.78 -0.79 -5.55
N ILE A 223 -8.28 0.36 -5.12
CA ILE A 223 -8.83 1.09 -3.97
C ILE A 223 -10.30 1.40 -4.21
N ASN A 224 -10.63 2.01 -5.35
CA ASN A 224 -12.01 2.32 -5.71
C ASN A 224 -12.87 1.07 -5.81
N LYS A 225 -12.34 -0.02 -6.38
CA LYS A 225 -13.04 -1.30 -6.49
C LYS A 225 -13.37 -1.84 -5.11
N TYR A 226 -12.37 -2.13 -4.27
CA TYR A 226 -12.60 -2.82 -2.99
C TYR A 226 -13.22 -1.92 -1.92
N LEU A 227 -13.05 -0.60 -1.99
CA LEU A 227 -13.78 0.34 -1.14
C LEU A 227 -15.29 0.34 -1.46
N ASN A 228 -15.66 0.17 -2.75
CA ASN A 228 -17.04 0.19 -3.20
C ASN A 228 -17.66 -1.21 -3.41
N GLU A 229 -16.88 -2.30 -3.42
CA GLU A 229 -17.38 -3.68 -3.59
C GLU A 229 -17.71 -4.36 -2.25
N ASN A 230 -17.02 -4.02 -1.17
CA ASN A 230 -17.37 -4.44 0.20
C ASN A 230 -18.62 -3.73 0.74
N VAL A 231 -19.52 -3.38 -0.17
CA VAL A 231 -20.80 -2.68 0.00
C VAL A 231 -21.98 -3.65 0.02
N ALA A 232 -21.80 -4.91 -0.38
CA ALA A 232 -22.92 -5.81 -0.66
C ALA A 232 -22.93 -7.15 0.11
N GLY A 233 -22.21 -7.26 1.24
CA GLY A 233 -22.16 -8.49 2.05
C GLY A 233 -22.84 -8.35 3.41
N ILE A 234 -24.08 -8.88 3.49
CA ILE A 234 -24.81 -9.29 4.71
C ILE A 234 -25.23 -8.14 5.66
N ASP A 235 -26.55 -7.92 5.77
CA ASP A 235 -27.23 -7.13 6.81
C ASP A 235 -26.97 -5.62 6.95
N ASN A 236 -26.83 -4.87 5.84
CA ASN A 236 -26.60 -3.41 5.93
C ASN A 236 -25.38 -3.04 6.81
N VAL A 237 -24.38 -3.92 6.91
CA VAL A 237 -23.08 -3.67 7.58
C VAL A 237 -21.97 -3.52 6.54
N GLY A 238 -22.32 -3.20 5.30
CA GLY A 238 -21.35 -2.70 4.33
C GLY A 238 -20.86 -1.33 4.74
N PHE A 239 -19.60 -1.02 4.46
CA PHE A 239 -18.99 0.30 4.72
C PHE A 239 -19.77 1.47 4.11
N ASN A 240 -20.62 1.18 3.14
CA ASN A 240 -21.56 2.08 2.55
C ASN A 240 -22.94 2.01 3.25
N LEU A 241 -23.01 2.52 4.49
CA LEU A 241 -24.25 2.60 5.27
C LEU A 241 -25.30 3.58 4.69
N ALA A 242 -25.06 4.16 3.50
CA ALA A 242 -25.90 5.24 2.95
C ALA A 242 -25.92 5.36 1.41
N ASN A 243 -25.62 4.32 0.65
CA ASN A 243 -25.53 4.40 -0.82
C ASN A 243 -24.52 5.47 -1.34
N THR A 244 -23.52 5.83 -0.52
CA THR A 244 -22.42 6.72 -0.84
C THR A 244 -21.36 5.99 -1.64
N GLN A 245 -21.13 6.42 -2.88
CA GLN A 245 -20.01 5.95 -3.70
C GLN A 245 -18.77 6.79 -3.37
N TYR A 246 -17.66 6.12 -3.09
CA TYR A 246 -16.39 6.79 -2.83
C TYR A 246 -15.60 6.87 -4.13
N TYR A 247 -15.14 8.07 -4.47
CA TYR A 247 -14.15 8.28 -5.53
C TYR A 247 -12.82 8.66 -4.89
N PHE A 248 -11.88 7.73 -4.95
CA PHE A 248 -10.52 7.89 -4.48
C PHE A 248 -9.61 8.24 -5.66
N ASN A 249 -8.87 9.34 -5.53
CA ASN A 249 -7.88 9.76 -6.51
C ASN A 249 -6.52 9.93 -5.84
N LEU A 250 -5.56 9.11 -6.23
CA LEU A 250 -4.19 9.18 -5.72
C LEU A 250 -3.45 10.45 -6.15
N SER A 251 -3.80 11.04 -7.30
CA SER A 251 -3.05 12.17 -7.87
C SER A 251 -3.11 13.45 -7.02
N THR A 252 -4.05 13.53 -6.07
CA THR A 252 -4.21 14.66 -5.15
C THR A 252 -3.59 14.41 -3.77
N MET A 253 -3.10 13.20 -3.49
CA MET A 253 -2.51 12.86 -2.20
C MET A 253 -0.97 13.00 -2.25
N GLN A 254 -0.41 13.61 -1.20
CA GLN A 254 0.99 14.01 -1.01
C GLN A 254 2.06 12.98 -1.41
N GLN A 255 3.29 13.47 -1.56
CA GLN A 255 4.58 12.79 -1.79
C GLN A 255 4.76 11.42 -1.09
N SER A 256 4.13 11.22 0.07
CA SER A 256 4.10 9.94 0.80
C SER A 256 3.59 8.75 -0.03
N TRP A 257 2.69 8.98 -0.98
CA TRP A 257 2.14 7.92 -1.85
C TRP A 257 3.07 7.52 -2.99
N GLN A 258 3.79 8.50 -3.55
CA GLN A 258 4.79 8.21 -4.57
C GLN A 258 5.89 7.31 -3.99
N ASN A 259 6.25 7.54 -2.72
CA ASN A 259 7.18 6.68 -1.99
C ASN A 259 6.59 5.29 -1.71
N ALA A 260 5.34 5.21 -1.24
CA ALA A 260 4.66 3.94 -0.97
C ALA A 260 4.45 3.04 -2.21
N LEU A 261 4.48 3.62 -3.42
CA LEU A 261 4.42 2.90 -4.69
C LEU A 261 5.79 2.81 -5.39
N SER A 262 6.88 3.22 -4.72
CA SER A 262 8.23 3.11 -5.28
C SER A 262 8.92 1.79 -4.95
N GLY A 263 8.39 1.04 -3.97
CA GLY A 263 8.90 -0.26 -3.57
C GLY A 263 7.88 -1.08 -2.80
N PRO A 264 8.22 -2.34 -2.43
CA PRO A 264 7.29 -3.21 -1.75
C PRO A 264 6.80 -2.64 -0.43
N THR A 265 5.48 -2.59 -0.26
CA THR A 265 4.81 -1.81 0.80
C THR A 265 3.52 -2.50 1.22
N VAL A 266 3.18 -2.42 2.50
CA VAL A 266 1.83 -2.75 3.00
C VAL A 266 1.05 -1.47 3.16
N VAL A 267 -0.15 -1.40 2.59
CA VAL A 267 -1.06 -0.25 2.67
C VAL A 267 -2.40 -0.70 3.20
N ALA A 268 -2.87 -0.10 4.29
CA ALA A 268 -4.15 -0.40 4.90
C ALA A 268 -5.13 0.77 4.76
N PHE A 269 -6.36 0.44 4.41
CA PHE A 269 -7.48 1.38 4.37
C PHE A 269 -8.39 1.11 5.55
N TYR A 270 -8.62 2.15 6.34
CA TYR A 270 -9.55 2.14 7.45
C TYR A 270 -10.74 3.03 7.13
N HIS A 271 -11.92 2.47 7.32
CA HIS A 271 -13.18 3.16 7.22
C HIS A 271 -13.91 3.02 8.55
N GLY A 272 -13.74 4.04 9.40
CA GLY A 272 -14.30 4.07 10.75
C GLY A 272 -15.81 4.25 10.79
N PRO A 273 -16.40 4.25 11.99
CA PRO A 273 -17.83 4.37 12.17
C PRO A 273 -18.37 5.69 11.59
N HIS A 274 -19.56 5.62 11.00
CA HIS A 274 -20.28 6.80 10.51
C HIS A 274 -20.88 7.57 11.68
N ASN A 275 -20.43 8.80 11.88
CA ASN A 275 -21.02 9.71 12.86
C ASN A 275 -22.05 10.62 12.18
N ARG A 276 -23.23 10.78 12.79
CA ARG A 276 -24.23 11.74 12.31
C ARG A 276 -23.95 13.11 12.91
N LEU A 277 -23.61 14.08 12.06
CA LEU A 277 -23.45 15.49 12.43
C LEU A 277 -24.42 16.33 11.60
N ASN A 278 -25.39 17.00 12.23
CA ASN A 278 -26.33 17.91 11.58
C ASN A 278 -26.97 17.35 10.30
N ASN A 279 -27.56 16.15 10.36
CA ASN A 279 -28.15 15.41 9.22
C ASN A 279 -27.17 14.93 8.13
N HIS A 280 -25.87 15.16 8.29
CA HIS A 280 -24.83 14.56 7.45
C HIS A 280 -24.22 13.34 8.14
N GLN A 281 -23.89 12.30 7.36
CA GLN A 281 -23.04 11.22 7.82
C GLN A 281 -21.59 11.56 7.48
N VAL A 282 -20.72 11.51 8.49
CA VAL A 282 -19.29 11.73 8.34
C VAL A 282 -18.59 10.45 8.77
N ALA A 283 -17.84 9.84 7.86
CA ALA A 283 -17.02 8.66 8.15
C ALA A 283 -15.55 9.05 8.26
N GLN A 284 -14.84 8.39 9.17
CA GLN A 284 -13.40 8.52 9.29
C GLN A 284 -12.75 7.64 8.22
N VAL A 285 -12.18 8.24 7.18
CA VAL A 285 -11.35 7.52 6.22
C VAL A 285 -9.90 7.77 6.59
N VAL A 286 -9.20 6.71 7.01
CA VAL A 286 -7.77 6.77 7.29
C VAL A 286 -7.04 5.78 6.43
N LEU A 287 -5.86 6.19 6.01
CA LEU A 287 -5.02 5.45 5.11
C LEU A 287 -3.60 5.58 5.60
N ALA A 288 -2.95 4.44 5.73
CA ALA A 288 -1.58 4.35 6.17
C ALA A 288 -0.85 3.24 5.42
N GLY A 289 0.46 3.39 5.29
CA GLY A 289 1.31 2.34 4.76
C GLY A 289 2.66 2.33 5.46
N GLY A 290 3.29 1.17 5.42
CA GLY A 290 4.65 0.93 5.87
C GLY A 290 5.44 0.46 4.67
N GLU A 291 6.51 1.16 4.34
CA GLU A 291 7.38 0.85 3.21
C GLU A 291 8.52 -0.07 3.67
N LEU A 292 8.95 -0.99 2.81
CA LEU A 292 10.14 -1.78 3.04
C LEU A 292 11.36 -0.88 2.84
N ALA A 293 11.78 -0.19 3.91
CA ALA A 293 13.04 0.55 3.92
C ALA A 293 14.28 -0.36 3.79
N LYS A 294 14.11 -1.70 3.80
CA LYS A 294 15.17 -2.66 3.50
C LYS A 294 15.32 -2.76 1.98
N THR A 295 16.14 -1.89 1.42
CA THR A 295 16.80 -2.18 0.15
C THR A 295 17.60 -3.48 0.32
N GLN A 296 17.48 -4.40 -0.62
CA GLN A 296 18.34 -5.59 -0.67
C GLN A 296 19.80 -5.11 -0.60
N LYS A 297 20.50 -5.46 0.48
CA LYS A 297 21.88 -5.02 0.68
C LYS A 297 22.81 -5.99 -0.01
N TYR A 298 23.64 -5.46 -0.91
CA TYR A 298 24.71 -6.21 -1.56
C TYR A 298 26.04 -5.83 -0.91
N TYR A 299 26.73 -6.82 -0.35
CA TYR A 299 28.00 -6.64 0.35
C TYR A 299 29.16 -6.91 -0.60
N LEU A 300 30.18 -6.06 -0.58
CA LEU A 300 31.38 -6.30 -1.39
C LEU A 300 32.42 -7.09 -0.64
N SER A 301 32.83 -8.23 -1.19
CA SER A 301 34.06 -8.91 -0.79
C SER A 301 35.15 -8.70 -1.84
N TYR A 302 36.39 -8.93 -1.42
CA TYR A 302 37.54 -8.97 -2.32
C TYR A 302 38.08 -10.39 -2.32
N GLU A 303 37.99 -11.06 -3.47
CA GLU A 303 38.54 -12.39 -3.67
C GLU A 303 39.53 -12.33 -4.83
N HIS A 304 40.78 -12.73 -4.58
CA HIS A 304 41.82 -12.83 -5.60
C HIS A 304 42.10 -11.55 -6.41
N GLY A 305 41.79 -10.37 -5.85
CA GLY A 305 42.01 -9.07 -6.50
C GLY A 305 40.79 -8.54 -7.26
N ASP A 306 39.76 -9.35 -7.42
CA ASP A 306 38.47 -8.96 -7.98
C ASP A 306 37.46 -8.65 -6.87
N ARG A 307 36.53 -7.75 -7.17
CA ARG A 307 35.42 -7.42 -6.25
C ARG A 307 34.24 -8.29 -6.60
N TYR A 308 33.61 -8.89 -5.61
CA TYR A 308 32.36 -9.61 -5.78
C TYR A 308 31.29 -9.02 -4.88
N TYR A 309 30.05 -8.97 -5.38
CA TYR A 309 28.91 -8.58 -4.57
C TYR A 309 28.07 -9.80 -4.16
N HIS A 310 27.64 -9.78 -2.91
CA HIS A 310 27.00 -10.91 -2.25
C HIS A 310 25.68 -10.50 -1.59
N VAL A 311 24.71 -11.40 -1.54
CA VAL A 311 23.51 -11.25 -0.69
C VAL A 311 23.85 -11.51 0.79
N PRO A 312 23.10 -10.94 1.75
CA PRO A 312 23.36 -11.16 3.17
C PRO A 312 23.36 -12.67 3.50
N GLY A 313 24.38 -13.14 4.23
CA GLY A 313 24.48 -14.54 4.67
C GLY A 313 25.27 -15.47 3.73
N CYS A 314 25.84 -14.97 2.64
CA CYS A 314 26.80 -15.73 1.83
C CYS A 314 28.06 -16.07 2.67
N SER A 315 28.56 -17.30 2.54
CA SER A 315 29.76 -17.80 3.23
C SER A 315 31.04 -17.03 2.92
N HIS A 316 31.05 -16.26 1.83
CA HIS A 316 32.20 -15.49 1.36
C HIS A 316 32.24 -14.07 1.94
N ILE A 317 31.19 -13.66 2.66
CA ILE A 317 31.15 -12.37 3.34
C ILE A 317 31.99 -12.47 4.60
N ASP A 318 33.08 -11.69 4.65
CA ASP A 318 33.75 -11.40 5.91
C ASP A 318 32.91 -10.41 6.73
N SER A 319 32.70 -10.74 8.01
CA SER A 319 32.02 -9.92 9.01
C SER A 319 32.59 -8.50 9.22
N SER A 320 33.75 -8.21 8.64
CA SER A 320 34.45 -6.91 8.69
C SER A 320 34.09 -5.93 7.55
N ILE A 321 33.21 -6.32 6.62
CA ILE A 321 32.89 -5.52 5.42
C ILE A 321 31.85 -4.43 5.71
N TYR A 322 32.20 -3.17 5.44
CA TYR A 322 31.34 -2.00 5.68
C TYR A 322 30.65 -1.45 4.43
N THR A 323 31.11 -1.79 3.22
CA THR A 323 30.54 -1.24 1.98
C THR A 323 29.38 -2.10 1.50
N ASN A 324 28.18 -1.53 1.53
CA ASN A 324 26.97 -2.13 0.99
C ASN A 324 26.32 -1.23 -0.06
N PHE A 325 25.68 -1.85 -1.05
CA PHE A 325 24.90 -1.22 -2.10
C PHE A 325 23.44 -1.64 -2.02
N ASN A 326 22.55 -0.83 -2.60
CA ASN A 326 21.10 -1.07 -2.54
C ASN A 326 20.58 -1.86 -3.75
N SER A 327 21.42 -2.06 -4.77
CA SER A 327 21.11 -2.83 -5.96
C SER A 327 22.35 -3.54 -6.52
N MET A 328 22.12 -4.56 -7.35
CA MET A 328 23.21 -5.25 -8.07
C MET A 328 23.87 -4.31 -9.07
N GLU A 329 23.08 -3.43 -9.67
CA GLU A 329 23.52 -2.44 -10.65
C GLU A 329 24.47 -1.42 -10.03
N GLU A 330 24.18 -0.92 -8.82
CA GLU A 330 25.08 -0.04 -8.07
C GLU A 330 26.40 -0.75 -7.70
N ALA A 331 26.33 -2.01 -7.28
CA ALA A 331 27.51 -2.81 -6.97
C ALA A 331 28.36 -3.10 -8.23
N ALA A 332 27.71 -3.37 -9.36
CA ALA A 332 28.35 -3.55 -10.66
C ALA A 332 29.00 -2.25 -11.17
N GLN A 333 28.35 -1.10 -10.99
CA GLN A 333 28.93 0.22 -11.27
C GLN A 333 30.15 0.52 -10.40
N ALA A 334 30.18 0.00 -9.17
CA ALA A 334 31.35 0.05 -8.28
C ALA A 334 32.47 -0.92 -8.67
N GLY A 335 32.31 -1.64 -9.80
CA GLY A 335 33.31 -2.56 -10.37
C GLY A 335 33.30 -3.94 -9.74
N ALA A 336 32.18 -4.36 -9.13
CA ALA A 336 32.04 -5.69 -8.54
C ALA A 336 31.28 -6.66 -9.45
N TYR A 337 31.74 -7.90 -9.51
CA TYR A 337 31.12 -9.00 -10.24
C TYR A 337 30.09 -9.73 -9.36
N PRO A 338 29.07 -10.38 -9.94
CA PRO A 338 28.16 -11.23 -9.18
C PRO A 338 28.91 -12.40 -8.55
N CYS A 339 28.68 -12.67 -7.27
CA CYS A 339 29.20 -13.88 -6.65
C CYS A 339 28.51 -15.12 -7.26
N PRO A 340 29.28 -16.10 -7.78
CA PRO A 340 28.73 -17.26 -8.46
C PRO A 340 27.93 -18.21 -7.55
N ASP A 341 28.14 -18.14 -6.23
CA ASP A 341 27.51 -19.04 -5.27
C ASP A 341 26.19 -18.50 -4.72
N CYS A 342 25.98 -17.18 -4.75
CA CYS A 342 24.80 -16.54 -4.15
C CYS A 342 24.03 -15.59 -5.06
N ILE A 343 24.51 -15.32 -6.29
CA ILE A 343 23.83 -14.54 -7.32
C ILE A 343 23.76 -15.41 -8.59
N TYR A 344 22.54 -15.78 -9.00
CA TYR A 344 22.27 -16.66 -10.15
C TYR A 344 21.51 -15.94 -11.26
#